data_AF-A0A6J7H3F2-F1
#
_entry.id   AF-A0A6J7H3F2-F1
#
_cell.length_a   1.000
_cell.length_b   1.000
_cell.length_c   1.000
_cell.angle_alpha   90.00
_cell.angle_beta   90.00
_cell.angle_gamma   90.00
#
_symmetry.space_group_name_H-M   'P 1'
#
loop_
_entity.id
_entity.type
_entity.pdbx_description
1 polymer ?
#
loop_
_entity_poly.entity_id
_entity_poly.type
_entity_poly.pdbx_seq_one_letter_code
_entity_poly.pdbx_strand_id
1 'polypeptide(L)'
;MFSGRTGFARLAIEAGVPVVPVVTAGAGESLLVLSSGKRLARALRLDKVLRLKTLPLSVSIPWGVNLGLVGLLPYLPLPTKLGTTVLAPMRPEADETAEEFAVRVHSAMQAELDELTKDRRPVIG
;
A
#
# COMPACT_ATOMS: atom_id res chain seq x y z
N MET A 1 -1.84 -6.65 2.44
CA MET A 1 -2.55 -5.36 2.31
C MET A 1 -3.43 -5.00 3.52
N PHE A 2 -4.07 -5.93 4.26
CA PHE A 2 -5.01 -5.56 5.35
C PHE A 2 -4.89 -6.25 6.72
N SER A 3 -3.79 -6.98 7.01
CA SER A 3 -3.53 -7.59 8.33
C SER A 3 -4.68 -8.45 8.91
N GLY A 4 -5.44 -9.15 8.04
CA GLY A 4 -6.55 -10.02 8.46
C GLY A 4 -7.87 -9.30 8.79
N ARG A 5 -8.01 -8.00 8.47
CA ARG A 5 -9.25 -7.25 8.72
C ARG A 5 -10.30 -7.54 7.63
N THR A 6 -11.46 -8.08 8.02
CA THR A 6 -12.55 -8.52 7.12
C THR A 6 -13.83 -7.69 7.25
N GLY A 7 -13.80 -6.61 8.04
CA GLY A 7 -15.00 -5.82 8.37
C GLY A 7 -15.75 -5.22 7.18
N PHE A 8 -15.07 -4.88 6.08
CA PHE A 8 -15.74 -4.39 4.87
C PHE A 8 -16.56 -5.49 4.18
N ALA A 9 -16.02 -6.71 4.15
CA ALA A 9 -16.68 -7.87 3.56
C ALA A 9 -17.90 -8.25 4.38
N ARG A 10 -17.77 -8.27 5.71
CA ARG A 10 -18.90 -8.50 6.62
C ARG A 10 -20.01 -7.46 6.42
N LEU A 11 -19.65 -6.17 6.37
CA LEU A 11 -20.62 -5.10 6.15
C LEU A 11 -21.33 -5.22 4.80
N ALA A 12 -20.60 -5.59 3.74
CA ALA A 12 -21.17 -5.78 2.41
C ALA A 12 -22.17 -6.95 2.37
N ILE A 13 -21.86 -8.06 3.06
CA ILE A 13 -22.76 -9.21 3.23
C ILE A 13 -24.02 -8.80 4.00
N GLU A 14 -23.85 -8.17 5.17
CA GLU A 14 -24.96 -7.74 6.04
C GLU A 14 -25.90 -6.74 5.33
N ALA A 15 -25.35 -5.81 4.55
CA ALA A 15 -26.11 -4.81 3.83
C ALA A 15 -26.59 -5.28 2.43
N GLY A 16 -26.17 -6.45 1.96
CA GLY A 16 -26.51 -6.96 0.62
C GLY A 16 -26.00 -6.09 -0.53
N VAL A 17 -24.89 -5.37 -0.33
CA VAL A 17 -24.32 -4.43 -1.31
C VAL A 17 -23.05 -4.98 -1.97
N PRO A 18 -22.77 -4.64 -3.24
CA PRO A 18 -21.51 -5.03 -3.88
C PRO A 18 -20.32 -4.21 -3.34
N VAL A 19 -19.14 -4.83 -3.36
CA VAL A 19 -17.86 -4.15 -3.13
C VAL A 19 -17.26 -3.80 -4.50
N VAL A 20 -16.85 -2.55 -4.69
CA VAL A 20 -16.16 -2.09 -5.91
C VAL A 20 -14.68 -1.84 -5.58
N PRO A 21 -13.75 -2.75 -5.95
CA PRO A 21 -12.35 -2.58 -5.64
C PRO A 21 -11.72 -1.48 -6.52
N VAL A 22 -10.95 -0.59 -5.91
CA VAL A 22 -10.17 0.44 -6.62
C VAL A 22 -8.69 0.19 -6.34
N VAL A 23 -7.92 -0.03 -7.39
CA VAL A 23 -6.49 -0.35 -7.32
C VAL A 23 -5.71 0.80 -7.89
N THR A 24 -4.74 1.31 -7.13
CA THR A 24 -3.85 2.39 -7.58
C THR A 24 -2.39 1.98 -7.44
N ALA A 25 -1.64 2.10 -8.52
CA ALA A 25 -0.21 1.85 -8.62
C ALA A 25 0.56 3.16 -8.78
N GLY A 26 1.81 3.21 -8.27
CA GLY A 26 2.70 4.37 -8.36
C GLY A 26 2.69 5.31 -7.15
N ALA A 27 1.69 5.23 -6.28
CA ALA A 27 1.61 6.11 -5.09
C ALA A 27 2.82 5.95 -4.14
N GLY A 28 3.40 4.74 -4.09
CA GLY A 28 4.62 4.47 -3.32
C GLY A 28 5.91 4.95 -3.98
N GLU A 29 5.88 5.36 -5.26
CA GLU A 29 7.06 5.77 -6.03
C GLU A 29 7.37 7.27 -5.89
N SER A 30 6.40 8.08 -5.44
CA SER A 30 6.60 9.50 -5.10
C SER A 30 7.65 9.70 -3.99
N LEU A 31 7.85 8.66 -3.17
CA LEU A 31 8.91 8.57 -2.18
C LEU A 31 9.87 7.48 -2.64
N LEU A 32 11.09 7.85 -3.00
CA LEU A 32 12.16 6.89 -3.30
C LEU A 32 12.62 6.22 -1.99
N VAL A 33 11.80 5.30 -1.48
CA VAL A 33 12.09 4.51 -0.28
C VAL A 33 12.99 3.35 -0.71
N LEU A 34 14.31 3.59 -0.70
CA LEU A 34 15.33 2.61 -1.10
C LEU A 34 15.28 1.32 -0.27
N SER A 35 14.78 1.40 0.96
CA SER A 35 14.37 0.22 1.71
C SER A 35 13.30 0.60 2.72
N SER A 36 12.34 -0.30 2.97
CA SER A 36 11.35 -0.10 4.03
C SER A 36 11.97 0.00 5.44
N GLY A 37 13.30 -0.15 5.60
CA GLY A 37 13.99 0.05 6.88
C GLY A 37 13.57 -0.90 8.01
N LYS A 38 12.59 -1.79 7.80
CA LYS A 38 12.03 -2.67 8.84
C LYS A 38 13.08 -3.55 9.53
N ARG A 39 14.10 -4.01 8.79
CA ARG A 39 15.22 -4.80 9.34
C ARG A 39 16.22 -3.94 10.11
N LEU A 40 16.49 -2.72 9.64
CA LEU A 40 17.43 -1.79 10.29
C LEU A 40 16.84 -1.20 11.59
N ALA A 41 15.54 -0.86 11.57
CA ALA A 41 14.80 -0.38 12.74
C ALA A 41 14.74 -1.43 13.87
N ARG A 42 14.61 -2.72 13.51
CA ARG A 42 14.62 -3.83 14.47
C ARG A 42 16.03 -4.12 15.02
N ALA A 43 17.06 -3.96 14.19
CA ALA A 43 18.45 -4.17 14.61
C ALA A 43 18.94 -3.08 15.58
N LEU A 44 18.53 -1.81 15.39
CA LEU A 44 18.94 -0.68 16.23
C LEU A 44 18.03 -0.44 17.46
N ARG A 45 16.99 -1.26 17.68
CA ARG A 45 16.02 -1.13 18.80
C ARG A 45 15.41 0.27 18.99
N LEU A 46 15.31 1.06 17.91
CA LEU A 46 14.73 2.41 17.94
C LEU A 46 13.21 2.40 18.17
N ASP A 47 12.58 1.23 18.01
CA ASP A 47 11.20 0.96 18.40
C ASP A 47 10.95 1.17 19.89
N LYS A 48 11.97 0.94 20.74
CA LYS A 48 11.87 1.04 22.19
C LYS A 48 12.19 2.42 22.77
N VAL A 49 13.00 3.23 22.09
CA VAL A 49 13.43 4.54 22.60
C VAL A 49 12.59 5.69 22.02
N LEU A 50 12.14 5.57 20.76
CA LEU A 50 11.43 6.64 20.06
C LEU A 50 10.01 6.27 19.61
N ARG A 51 9.52 5.05 19.88
CA ARG A 51 8.22 4.51 19.37
C ARG A 51 8.08 4.57 17.85
N LEU A 52 9.18 4.71 17.10
CA LEU A 52 9.16 4.76 15.65
C LEU A 52 9.25 3.33 15.10
N LYS A 53 8.13 2.82 14.57
CA LYS A 53 8.00 1.45 14.05
C LYS A 53 8.79 1.21 12.76
N THR A 54 9.28 2.25 12.10
CA THR A 54 10.01 2.16 10.84
C THR A 54 10.85 3.41 10.67
N LEU A 55 12.13 3.25 10.32
CA LEU A 55 13.02 4.36 9.96
C LEU A 55 13.36 4.19 8.47
N PRO A 56 12.53 4.77 7.58
CA PRO A 56 12.75 4.64 6.15
C PRO A 56 14.00 5.43 5.76
N LEU A 57 14.92 4.76 5.07
CA LEU A 57 16.01 5.42 4.35
C LEU A 57 15.41 5.95 3.04
N SER A 58 15.32 7.27 2.91
CA SER A 58 14.78 7.94 1.72
C SER A 58 15.80 8.90 1.12
N VAL A 59 15.79 9.03 -0.20
CA VAL A 59 16.54 10.08 -0.90
C VAL A 59 15.57 11.21 -1.20
N SER A 60 15.90 12.44 -0.80
CA SER A 60 15.06 13.63 -0.99
C SER A 60 15.88 14.76 -1.60
N ILE A 61 15.41 15.39 -2.66
CA ILE A 61 16.06 16.55 -3.28
C ILE A 61 15.55 17.82 -2.59
N PRO A 62 16.40 18.82 -2.24
CA PRO A 62 17.84 18.94 -2.51
C PRO A 62 18.77 18.25 -1.49
N TRP A 63 18.23 17.66 -0.43
CA TRP A 63 18.97 17.25 0.78
C TRP A 63 19.74 15.91 0.69
N GLY A 64 19.71 15.19 -0.43
CA GLY A 64 20.45 13.94 -0.64
C GLY A 64 19.85 12.71 0.07
N VAL A 65 20.70 11.76 0.49
CA VAL A 65 20.34 10.52 1.20
C VAL A 65 20.09 10.83 2.67
N ASN A 66 18.88 10.58 3.17
CA ASN A 66 18.47 10.99 4.51
C ASN A 66 17.95 9.82 5.36
N LEU A 67 18.38 9.83 6.63
CA LEU A 67 18.01 8.87 7.66
C LEU A 67 16.69 9.28 8.33
N GLY A 68 15.56 9.28 7.64
CA GLY A 68 14.21 9.37 8.23
C GLY A 68 13.85 10.57 9.13
N LEU A 69 14.82 11.45 9.47
CA LEU A 69 14.67 12.63 10.33
C LEU A 69 14.10 13.83 9.58
N VAL A 70 14.15 13.79 8.24
CA VAL A 70 13.60 14.81 7.33
C VAL A 70 12.11 14.57 7.05
N GLY A 71 11.47 13.54 7.64
CA GLY A 71 10.02 13.33 7.52
C GLY A 71 9.14 14.44 8.12
N LEU A 72 9.75 15.42 8.81
CA LEU A 72 9.11 16.59 9.39
C LEU A 72 9.20 17.86 8.50
N LEU A 73 10.01 17.83 7.43
CA LEU A 73 10.15 18.93 6.49
C LEU A 73 9.33 18.66 5.22
N PRO A 74 8.69 19.68 4.62
CA PRO A 74 7.97 19.51 3.36
C PRO A 74 8.96 19.05 2.28
N TYR A 75 8.85 17.80 1.86
CA TYR A 75 9.60 17.25 0.73
C TYR A 75 8.77 17.42 -0.54
N LEU A 76 9.44 17.73 -1.64
CA LEU A 76 8.82 17.70 -2.96
C LEU A 76 8.80 16.23 -3.41
N PRO A 77 7.63 15.58 -3.50
CA PRO A 77 7.55 14.21 -3.99
C PRO A 77 8.12 14.15 -5.40
N LEU A 78 8.84 13.07 -5.72
CA LEU A 78 9.31 12.88 -7.08
C LEU A 78 8.11 12.75 -8.02
N PRO A 79 8.17 13.34 -9.23
CA PRO A 79 7.12 13.16 -10.21
C PRO A 79 7.04 11.66 -10.55
N THR A 80 5.94 11.04 -10.18
CA THR A 80 5.61 9.67 -10.57
C THR A 80 4.25 9.65 -11.25
N LYS A 81 4.10 8.76 -12.22
CA LYS A 81 2.80 8.48 -12.82
C LYS A 81 1.96 7.77 -11.76
N LEU A 82 0.65 8.05 -11.71
CA LEU A 82 -0.32 7.24 -10.97
C LEU A 82 -1.19 6.50 -11.97
N GLY A 83 -1.33 5.19 -11.79
CA GLY A 83 -2.26 4.38 -12.57
C GLY A 83 -3.34 3.87 -11.65
N THR A 84 -4.61 4.13 -11.98
CA THR A 84 -5.75 3.69 -11.18
C THR A 84 -6.71 2.90 -12.03
N THR A 85 -7.06 1.70 -11.58
CA THR A 85 -8.11 0.85 -12.16
C THR A 85 -9.26 0.69 -11.17
N VAL A 86 -10.48 0.77 -11.68
CA VAL A 86 -11.70 0.41 -10.95
C VAL A 86 -12.15 -0.96 -11.45
N LEU A 87 -12.16 -1.95 -10.57
CA LEU A 87 -12.58 -3.32 -10.91
C LEU A 87 -14.10 -3.41 -10.98
N ALA A 88 -14.59 -4.47 -11.62
CA ALA A 88 -16.01 -4.78 -11.66
C ALA A 88 -16.57 -4.99 -10.22
N PRO A 89 -17.84 -4.62 -9.97
CA PRO A 89 -18.48 -4.84 -8.67
C PRO A 89 -18.50 -6.33 -8.30
N MET A 90 -17.98 -6.66 -7.13
CA MET A 90 -17.94 -8.01 -6.59
C MET A 90 -19.04 -8.18 -5.53
N ARG A 91 -19.83 -9.24 -5.64
CA ARG A 91 -20.85 -9.62 -4.64
C ARG A 91 -20.42 -10.89 -3.91
N PRO A 92 -20.75 -11.03 -2.63
CA PRO A 92 -20.53 -12.27 -1.91
C PRO A 92 -21.40 -13.40 -2.48
N GLU A 93 -20.89 -14.63 -2.46
CA GLU A 93 -21.67 -15.83 -2.80
C GLU A 93 -22.52 -16.30 -1.61
N ALA A 94 -23.51 -17.18 -1.86
CA ALA A 94 -24.55 -17.49 -0.88
C ALA A 94 -24.02 -18.18 0.40
N ASP A 95 -22.93 -18.92 0.29
CA ASP A 95 -22.25 -19.68 1.35
C ASP A 95 -20.88 -19.11 1.70
N GLU A 96 -20.53 -17.94 1.16
CA GLU A 96 -19.21 -17.32 1.35
C GLU A 96 -19.14 -16.61 2.71
N THR A 97 -18.13 -16.95 3.52
CA THR A 97 -17.82 -16.22 4.74
C THR A 97 -17.23 -14.83 4.45
N ALA A 98 -17.28 -13.91 5.42
CA ALA A 98 -16.66 -12.60 5.27
C ALA A 98 -15.15 -12.70 5.03
N GLU A 99 -14.50 -13.69 5.61
CA GLU A 99 -13.08 -13.99 5.42
C GLU A 99 -12.78 -14.43 3.98
N GLU A 100 -13.56 -15.36 3.43
CA GLU A 100 -13.41 -15.85 2.07
C GLU A 100 -13.68 -14.74 1.05
N PHE A 101 -14.74 -13.96 1.26
CA PHE A 101 -15.06 -12.83 0.40
C PHE A 101 -13.95 -11.77 0.43
N ALA A 102 -13.41 -11.47 1.61
CA ALA A 102 -12.30 -10.55 1.73
C ALA A 102 -11.04 -11.07 1.02
N VAL A 103 -10.73 -12.37 1.13
CA VAL A 103 -9.61 -13.00 0.41
C VAL A 103 -9.80 -12.89 -1.10
N ARG A 104 -11.00 -13.19 -1.61
CA ARG A 104 -11.30 -13.11 -3.05
C ARG A 104 -11.15 -11.69 -3.59
N VAL A 105 -11.70 -10.70 -2.88
CA VAL A 105 -11.54 -9.28 -3.22
C VAL A 105 -10.06 -8.89 -3.21
N HIS A 106 -9.30 -9.30 -2.19
CA HIS A 106 -7.87 -8.99 -2.11
C HIS A 106 -7.06 -9.64 -3.24
N SER A 107 -7.36 -10.89 -3.59
CA SER A 107 -6.70 -11.58 -4.70
C SER A 107 -6.96 -10.88 -6.03
N ALA A 108 -8.20 -10.44 -6.27
CA ALA A 108 -8.53 -9.65 -7.46
C ALA A 108 -7.77 -8.32 -7.51
N MET A 109 -7.71 -7.60 -6.37
CA MET A 109 -6.95 -6.36 -6.28
C MET A 109 -5.45 -6.57 -6.49
N GLN A 110 -4.88 -7.65 -5.97
CA GLN A 110 -3.46 -7.98 -6.13
C GLN A 110 -3.13 -8.33 -7.57
N ALA A 111 -3.96 -9.14 -8.23
CA ALA A 111 -3.78 -9.48 -9.64
C ALA A 111 -3.80 -8.23 -10.53
N GLU A 112 -4.74 -7.31 -10.30
CA GLU A 112 -4.79 -6.03 -11.02
C GLU A 112 -3.55 -5.16 -10.72
N LEU A 113 -3.09 -5.14 -9.47
CA LEU A 113 -1.89 -4.40 -9.09
C LEU A 113 -0.64 -4.96 -9.79
N ASP A 114 -0.54 -6.28 -9.90
CA ASP A 114 0.56 -6.96 -10.58
C ASP A 114 0.56 -6.62 -12.08
N GLU A 115 -0.62 -6.61 -12.73
CA GLU A 115 -0.74 -6.17 -14.14
C GLU A 115 -0.40 -4.68 -14.31
N LEU A 116 -0.87 -3.80 -13.41
CA LEU A 116 -0.55 -2.36 -13.44
C LEU A 116 0.93 -2.04 -13.18
N THR A 117 1.70 -3.00 -12.67
CA THR A 117 3.12 -2.82 -12.34
C THR A 117 4.08 -3.61 -13.21
N LYS A 118 3.57 -4.52 -14.06
CA LYS A 118 4.34 -5.45 -14.88
C LYS A 118 5.43 -4.81 -15.76
N ASP A 119 5.11 -3.70 -16.42
CA ASP A 119 6.03 -2.98 -17.32
C ASP A 119 6.44 -1.60 -16.77
N ARG A 120 6.16 -1.35 -15.49
CA ARG A 120 6.30 -0.02 -14.89
C ARG A 120 7.77 0.33 -14.65
N ARG A 121 8.23 1.45 -15.19
CA ARG A 121 9.56 2.01 -14.87
C ARG A 121 9.40 3.09 -13.81
N PRO A 122 10.03 2.97 -12.63
CA PRO A 122 9.98 4.02 -11.61
C PRO A 122 10.34 5.38 -12.22
N VAL A 123 9.57 6.43 -11.89
CA VAL A 123 9.69 7.83 -12.40
C VAL A 123 9.14 8.08 -13.81
N ILE A 124 9.13 7.08 -14.71
CA ILE A 124 8.65 7.26 -16.11
C ILE A 124 7.23 6.70 -16.29
N GLY A 125 6.86 5.71 -15.49
CA GLY A 125 5.60 4.97 -15.59
C GLY A 125 5.75 3.62 -16.27
#